data_AF-A0AB33R9F3-F1
#
_entry.id   AF-A0AB33R9F3-F1
#
_cell.length_a   1.000
_cell.length_b   1.000
_cell.length_c   1.000
_cell.angle_alpha   90.00
_cell.angle_beta   90.00
_cell.angle_gamma   90.00
#
_symmetry.space_group_name_H-M   'P 1'
#
loop_
_entity.id
_entity.type
_entity.pdbx_description
1 polymer ?
#
loop_
_entity_poly.entity_id
_entity_poly.type
_entity_poly.pdbx_seq_one_letter_code
_entity_poly.pdbx_strand_id
1 'polypeptide(L)'
;MFRRSKNNSYDTSQTKQRFSIKKFKFGAASVLIGISFLGGFTQGQFNISTDTVFAAEVISGSAATLNSALVKNVSGGKAYIDIYDVKNGKIDPLNLIVLTPSNYSANYYIKQGGRIFTSVNQLQTPGTATITYNILDENGNPHKKADGQIDIVSVNLTIYDSTALRNRIDEVINNANDPKWSDGSRDEVLTGLEKIKKILIIIQKHK
;
A
#
# COMPACT_ATOMS: atom_id res chain seq x y z
N MET A 1 -25.65 -63.03 -44.94
CA MET A 1 -24.56 -63.21 -43.96
C MET A 1 -24.33 -61.89 -43.24
N PHE A 2 -24.81 -61.77 -42.01
CA PHE A 2 -24.76 -60.54 -41.22
C PHE A 2 -23.45 -60.49 -40.40
N ARG A 3 -22.66 -59.42 -40.53
CA ARG A 3 -21.44 -59.20 -39.74
C ARG A 3 -21.82 -58.63 -38.37
N ARG A 4 -21.43 -59.32 -37.29
CA ARG A 4 -21.59 -58.88 -35.90
C ARG A 4 -20.68 -57.66 -35.63
N SER A 5 -21.29 -56.55 -35.22
CA SER A 5 -20.58 -55.42 -34.61
C SER A 5 -20.17 -55.78 -33.18
N LYS A 6 -18.93 -55.45 -32.81
CA LYS A 6 -18.29 -55.77 -31.53
C LYS A 6 -18.63 -54.64 -30.53
N ASN A 7 -19.48 -54.93 -29.55
CA ASN A 7 -19.76 -54.00 -28.46
C ASN A 7 -18.56 -53.93 -27.51
N ASN A 8 -17.83 -52.82 -27.54
CA ASN A 8 -16.88 -52.49 -26.48
C ASN A 8 -17.62 -51.63 -25.45
N SER A 9 -18.08 -52.27 -24.37
CA SER A 9 -18.52 -51.57 -23.16
C SER A 9 -17.30 -50.92 -22.51
N TYR A 10 -17.29 -49.60 -22.40
CA TYR A 10 -16.29 -48.90 -21.62
C TYR A 10 -16.71 -48.90 -20.16
N ASP A 11 -15.90 -49.54 -19.33
CA ASP A 11 -16.00 -49.51 -17.88
C ASP A 11 -15.70 -48.09 -17.37
N THR A 12 -16.72 -47.39 -16.89
CA THR A 12 -16.62 -46.02 -16.35
C THR A 12 -16.32 -45.99 -14.85
N SER A 13 -16.03 -47.13 -14.22
CA SER A 13 -15.79 -47.22 -12.77
C SER A 13 -14.47 -46.56 -12.31
N GLN A 14 -13.56 -46.23 -13.25
CA GLN A 14 -12.26 -45.64 -12.94
C GLN A 14 -12.16 -44.11 -13.16
N THR A 15 -13.21 -43.44 -13.65
CA THR A 15 -13.22 -41.97 -13.79
C THR A 15 -13.94 -41.28 -12.63
N LYS A 16 -13.64 -41.66 -11.39
CA LYS A 16 -13.80 -40.75 -10.25
C LYS A 16 -12.47 -40.09 -9.95
N GLN A 17 -12.07 -39.19 -10.84
CA GLN A 17 -11.00 -38.23 -10.57
C GLN A 17 -11.48 -37.34 -9.41
N ARG A 18 -11.08 -37.68 -8.19
CA ARG A 18 -11.30 -36.84 -7.01
C ARG A 18 -10.44 -35.60 -7.17
N PHE A 19 -10.98 -34.53 -7.75
CA PHE A 19 -10.35 -33.22 -7.69
C PHE A 19 -10.33 -32.75 -6.25
N SER A 20 -9.22 -33.03 -5.55
CA SER A 20 -8.91 -32.36 -4.30
C SER A 20 -8.50 -30.94 -4.63
N ILE A 21 -9.44 -29.99 -4.55
CA ILE A 21 -9.10 -28.57 -4.53
C ILE A 21 -8.41 -28.32 -3.20
N LYS A 22 -7.07 -28.39 -3.20
CA LYS A 22 -6.27 -27.86 -2.09
C LYS A 22 -6.70 -26.41 -1.89
N LYS A 23 -7.17 -26.08 -0.69
CA LYS A 23 -7.50 -24.70 -0.29
C LYS A 23 -6.22 -23.86 -0.42
N PHE A 24 -6.09 -23.12 -1.51
CA PHE A 24 -5.02 -22.16 -1.69
C PHE A 24 -5.23 -21.02 -0.70
N LYS A 25 -4.26 -20.84 0.20
CA LYS A 25 -4.16 -19.60 0.98
C LYS A 25 -3.69 -18.52 0.02
N PHE A 26 -4.61 -17.69 -0.43
CA PHE A 26 -4.31 -16.51 -1.25
C PHE A 26 -3.52 -15.50 -0.40
N GLY A 27 -2.19 -15.60 -0.44
CA GLY A 27 -1.31 -14.53 0.06
C GLY A 27 -1.33 -13.35 -0.91
N ALA A 28 -1.05 -12.14 -0.43
CA ALA A 28 -1.15 -10.90 -1.21
C ALA A 28 -0.47 -10.92 -2.61
N ALA A 29 0.51 -11.81 -2.83
CA ALA A 29 1.15 -12.06 -4.12
C ALA A 29 0.19 -12.61 -5.21
N SER A 30 -0.82 -13.43 -4.87
CA SER A 30 -1.73 -14.02 -5.87
C SER A 30 -2.76 -13.02 -6.42
N VAL A 31 -3.07 -11.97 -5.65
CA VAL A 31 -3.92 -10.86 -6.12
C VAL A 31 -3.20 -10.07 -7.20
N LEU A 32 -1.88 -9.87 -7.07
CA LEU A 32 -1.06 -9.17 -8.05
C LEU A 32 -1.02 -9.89 -9.42
N ILE A 33 -1.02 -11.22 -9.41
CA ILE A 33 -1.05 -12.06 -10.62
C ILE A 33 -2.43 -12.06 -11.29
N GLY A 34 -3.52 -11.93 -10.51
CA GLY A 34 -4.88 -11.82 -11.06
C GLY A 34 -5.09 -10.56 -11.92
N ILE A 35 -4.39 -9.46 -11.59
CA ILE A 35 -4.49 -8.18 -12.32
C ILE A 35 -3.74 -8.22 -13.65
N SER A 36 -2.79 -9.15 -13.83
CA SER A 36 -2.00 -9.29 -15.07
C SER A 36 -2.81 -9.85 -16.23
N PHE A 37 -3.90 -10.59 -15.96
CA PHE A 37 -4.75 -11.21 -17.00
C PHE A 37 -5.83 -10.27 -17.56
N LEU A 38 -5.98 -9.05 -17.01
CA LEU A 38 -6.97 -8.06 -17.47
C LEU A 38 -6.44 -7.10 -18.55
N GLY A 39 -5.29 -7.40 -19.16
CA GLY A 39 -4.79 -6.73 -20.36
C GLY A 39 -4.38 -5.27 -20.13
N GLY A 40 -3.08 -5.04 -19.87
CA GLY A 40 -2.50 -3.70 -20.00
C GLY A 40 -1.37 -3.32 -19.04
N PHE A 41 -1.09 -4.11 -18.00
CA PHE A 41 -0.07 -3.74 -17.00
C PHE A 41 1.25 -4.47 -17.25
N THR A 42 2.27 -3.74 -17.69
CA THR A 42 3.65 -4.27 -17.76
C THR A 42 4.35 -4.12 -16.41
N GLN A 43 5.15 -5.12 -16.08
CA GLN A 43 5.84 -5.29 -14.79
C GLN A 43 6.75 -4.10 -14.39
N GLY A 44 7.08 -3.21 -15.33
CA GLY A 44 7.93 -2.02 -15.11
C GLY A 44 7.26 -0.85 -14.38
N GLN A 45 5.95 -0.92 -14.08
CA GLN A 45 5.25 0.16 -13.36
C GLN A 45 5.25 -0.02 -11.83
N PHE A 46 5.73 -1.18 -11.33
CA PHE A 46 6.05 -1.42 -9.92
C PHE A 46 7.56 -1.58 -9.77
N ASN A 47 8.29 -0.47 -9.77
CA ASN A 47 9.67 -0.45 -9.25
C ASN A 47 9.64 -0.65 -7.74
N ILE A 48 9.44 -1.90 -7.29
CA ILE A 48 9.83 -2.31 -5.95
C ILE A 48 11.33 -2.59 -6.03
N SER A 49 12.12 -1.53 -5.94
CA SER A 49 13.56 -1.67 -5.72
C SER A 49 13.74 -2.47 -4.42
N THR A 50 14.38 -3.63 -4.54
CA THR A 50 14.84 -4.45 -3.41
C THR A 50 16.16 -3.89 -2.89
N ASP A 51 16.18 -2.60 -2.57
CA ASP A 51 17.33 -1.98 -1.93
C ASP A 51 17.12 -2.02 -0.42
N THR A 52 17.90 -2.93 0.18
CA THR A 52 18.38 -3.00 1.57
C THR A 52 17.47 -2.45 2.67
N VAL A 53 17.05 -3.37 3.53
CA VAL A 53 16.34 -3.13 4.78
C VAL A 53 17.25 -2.34 5.73
N PHE A 54 17.07 -1.02 5.81
CA PHE A 54 17.31 -0.32 7.06
C PHE A 54 16.02 -0.46 7.86
N ALA A 55 16.05 -1.39 8.81
CA ALA A 55 15.05 -1.46 9.87
C ALA A 55 15.01 -0.08 10.56
N ALA A 56 13.86 0.28 11.13
CA ALA A 56 13.74 1.45 11.99
C ALA A 56 14.79 1.37 13.10
N GLU A 57 15.94 2.02 12.90
CA GLU A 57 16.89 2.24 13.97
C GLU A 57 16.41 3.51 14.65
N VAL A 58 16.02 3.38 15.92
CA VAL A 58 15.93 4.52 16.83
C VAL A 58 17.22 5.31 16.61
N ILE A 59 17.12 6.49 16.01
CA ILE A 59 18.30 7.33 15.77
C ILE A 59 18.82 7.66 17.16
N SER A 60 19.93 7.04 17.54
CA SER A 60 20.39 7.06 18.93
C SER A 60 20.50 8.51 19.42
N GLY A 61 19.75 8.82 20.48
CA GLY A 61 19.72 10.16 21.09
C GLY A 61 18.85 11.21 20.37
N SER A 62 18.06 10.84 19.35
CA SER A 62 17.08 11.74 18.75
C SER A 62 15.85 11.94 19.63
N ALA A 63 15.34 13.16 19.64
CA ALA A 63 14.07 13.53 20.26
C ALA A 63 12.86 13.20 19.36
N ALA A 64 13.06 12.50 18.23
CA ALA A 64 11.98 12.05 17.37
C ALA A 64 12.09 10.57 17.02
N THR A 65 10.95 9.89 16.96
CA THR A 65 10.81 8.52 16.46
C THR A 65 9.70 8.43 15.43
N LEU A 66 9.77 7.47 14.52
CA LEU A 66 8.67 7.19 13.61
C LEU A 66 7.41 6.74 14.35
N ASN A 67 6.27 7.28 13.96
CA ASN A 67 4.96 6.96 14.53
C ASN A 67 4.41 5.66 13.93
N SER A 68 4.86 4.52 14.46
CA SER A 68 4.43 3.20 14.01
C SER A 68 2.94 2.91 14.23
N ALA A 69 2.22 3.74 14.99
CA ALA A 69 0.76 3.62 15.13
C ALA A 69 0.02 4.05 13.84
N LEU A 70 0.64 4.90 13.01
CA LEU A 70 0.12 5.28 11.70
C LEU A 70 0.50 4.24 10.65
N VAL A 71 -0.01 3.02 10.82
CA VAL A 71 0.41 1.86 10.01
C VAL A 71 0.30 2.10 8.49
N LYS A 72 -0.58 3.01 8.03
CA LYS A 72 -0.79 3.42 6.63
C LYS A 72 0.37 4.16 6.04
N ASN A 73 0.96 4.97 6.88
CA ASN A 73 1.97 5.91 6.48
C ASN A 73 3.33 5.52 7.02
N VAL A 74 3.42 4.58 7.97
CA VAL A 74 4.65 4.14 8.58
C VAL A 74 4.64 2.61 8.68
N SER A 75 5.59 1.97 7.98
CA SER A 75 5.76 0.52 8.03
C SER A 75 7.20 0.15 7.72
N GLY A 76 7.75 -0.81 8.48
CA GLY A 76 9.12 -1.29 8.27
C GLY A 76 10.20 -0.20 8.31
N GLY A 77 10.01 0.85 9.12
CA GLY A 77 10.92 2.00 9.19
C GLY A 77 10.87 2.98 8.02
N LYS A 78 9.89 2.82 7.13
CA LYS A 78 9.68 3.69 5.95
C LYS A 78 8.38 4.47 6.09
N ALA A 79 8.34 5.62 5.44
CA ALA A 79 7.16 6.45 5.29
C ALA A 79 6.45 6.20 3.96
N TYR A 80 5.13 6.37 3.93
CA TYR A 80 4.27 6.19 2.76
C TYR A 80 3.25 7.31 2.68
N ILE A 81 3.14 7.94 1.51
CA ILE A 81 2.16 9.01 1.25
C ILE A 81 1.37 8.68 -0.02
N ASP A 82 0.05 8.78 0.10
CA ASP A 82 -0.89 8.68 -1.01
C ASP A 82 -1.27 10.07 -1.51
N ILE A 83 -1.01 10.37 -2.77
CA ILE A 83 -1.37 11.66 -3.40
C ILE A 83 -2.88 11.90 -3.32
N TYR A 84 -3.71 10.85 -3.40
CA TYR A 84 -5.15 10.98 -3.20
C TYR A 84 -5.46 11.55 -1.82
N ASP A 85 -4.83 11.05 -0.76
CA ASP A 85 -5.07 11.53 0.60
C ASP A 85 -4.50 12.93 0.85
N VAL A 86 -3.38 13.27 0.21
CA VAL A 86 -2.83 14.63 0.21
C VAL A 86 -3.83 15.62 -0.38
N LYS A 87 -4.36 15.33 -1.58
CA LYS A 87 -5.37 16.18 -2.25
C LYS A 87 -6.65 16.36 -1.41
N ASN A 88 -6.95 15.39 -0.56
CA ASN A 88 -8.10 15.42 0.35
C ASN A 88 -7.76 15.94 1.77
N GLY A 89 -6.56 16.49 1.99
CA GLY A 89 -6.15 17.07 3.28
C GLY A 89 -6.02 16.06 4.43
N LYS A 90 -5.82 14.78 4.13
CA LYS A 90 -5.79 13.69 5.13
C LYS A 90 -4.37 13.35 5.61
N ILE A 91 -3.35 14.02 5.07
CA ILE A 91 -1.94 13.78 5.40
C ILE A 91 -1.36 15.05 6.01
N ASP A 92 -0.88 14.91 7.24
CA ASP A 92 0.05 15.85 7.86
C ASP A 92 1.37 15.11 8.11
N PRO A 93 2.46 15.50 7.43
CA PRO A 93 3.75 14.82 7.59
C PRO A 93 4.35 14.91 8.99
N LEU A 94 3.96 15.89 9.81
CA LEU A 94 4.44 15.99 11.19
C LEU A 94 3.89 14.86 12.07
N ASN A 95 2.71 14.31 11.75
CA ASN A 95 2.14 13.18 12.48
C ASN A 95 2.89 11.86 12.24
N LEU A 96 3.74 11.79 11.21
CA LEU A 96 4.54 10.59 10.90
C LEU A 96 5.66 10.35 11.92
N ILE A 97 5.97 11.34 12.76
CA ILE A 97 6.90 11.22 13.87
C ILE A 97 6.19 11.48 15.19
N VAL A 98 6.79 10.99 16.27
CA VAL A 98 6.45 11.33 17.65
C VAL A 98 7.65 12.02 18.26
N LEU A 99 7.41 13.20 18.83
CA LEU A 99 8.44 13.99 19.51
C LEU A 99 8.47 13.67 20.99
N THR A 100 9.67 13.55 21.54
CA THR A 100 9.95 13.33 22.96
C THR A 100 11.10 14.24 23.37
N PRO A 101 10.86 15.25 24.22
CA PRO A 101 9.58 15.58 24.88
C PRO A 101 8.52 16.17 23.94
N SER A 102 7.26 16.14 24.36
CA SER A 102 6.11 16.54 23.52
C SER A 102 5.97 18.04 23.29
N ASN A 103 6.73 18.87 24.01
CA ASN A 103 6.81 20.32 23.83
C ASN A 103 7.81 20.72 22.74
N TYR A 104 8.53 19.76 22.14
CA TYR A 104 9.38 20.02 20.98
C TYR A 104 8.52 20.17 19.72
N SER A 105 9.14 20.72 18.68
CA SER A 105 8.51 20.86 17.37
C SER A 105 9.45 20.38 16.26
N ALA A 106 8.94 20.32 15.03
CA ALA A 106 9.76 19.96 13.88
C ALA A 106 9.29 20.72 12.64
N ASN A 107 10.26 21.07 11.79
CA ASN A 107 10.01 21.47 10.41
C ASN A 107 10.38 20.31 9.49
N TYR A 108 9.65 20.13 8.39
CA TYR A 108 9.96 19.09 7.42
C TYR A 108 10.22 19.64 6.02
N TYR A 109 10.97 18.87 5.24
CA TYR A 109 11.01 19.01 3.79
C TYR A 109 11.08 17.63 3.13
N ILE A 110 10.63 17.54 1.89
CA ILE A 110 10.63 16.31 1.09
C ILE A 110 11.54 16.52 -0.10
N LYS A 111 12.51 15.62 -0.29
CA LYS A 111 13.36 15.58 -1.47
C LYS A 111 12.91 14.44 -2.38
N GLN A 112 12.54 14.77 -3.61
CA GLN A 112 12.17 13.80 -4.65
C GLN A 112 12.93 14.13 -5.93
N GLY A 113 13.79 13.22 -6.37
CA GLY A 113 14.75 13.52 -7.44
C GLY A 113 15.60 14.75 -7.09
N GLY A 114 15.66 15.73 -7.99
CA GLY A 114 16.39 16.99 -7.81
C GLY A 114 15.59 18.12 -7.14
N ARG A 115 14.35 17.87 -6.70
CA ARG A 115 13.44 18.91 -6.16
C ARG A 115 13.27 18.78 -4.65
N ILE A 116 13.07 19.92 -4.00
CA ILE A 116 12.74 20.04 -2.57
C ILE A 116 11.34 20.64 -2.45
N PHE A 117 10.53 20.03 -1.60
CA PHE A 117 9.17 20.46 -1.28
C PHE A 117 9.07 20.75 0.21
N THR A 118 8.59 21.94 0.57
CA THR A 118 8.34 22.35 1.96
C THR A 118 6.88 22.17 2.36
N SER A 119 6.03 21.74 1.41
CA SER A 119 4.64 21.38 1.66
C SER A 119 4.31 20.09 0.93
N VAL A 120 3.64 19.17 1.64
CA VAL A 120 3.16 17.90 1.06
C VAL A 120 2.21 18.10 -0.12
N ASN A 121 1.48 19.22 -0.17
CA ASN A 121 0.54 19.55 -1.25
C ASN A 121 1.24 19.81 -2.60
N GLN A 122 2.56 20.01 -2.60
CA GLN A 122 3.35 20.18 -3.82
C GLN A 122 3.71 18.86 -4.49
N LEU A 123 3.47 17.72 -3.84
CA LEU A 123 3.70 16.39 -4.41
C LEU A 123 2.65 16.10 -5.50
N GLN A 124 3.12 15.81 -6.71
CA GLN A 124 2.27 15.53 -7.87
C GLN A 124 2.55 14.17 -8.51
N THR A 125 3.73 13.60 -8.27
CA THR A 125 4.20 12.40 -8.97
C THR A 125 4.54 11.28 -7.99
N PRO A 126 4.07 10.05 -8.24
CA PRO A 126 4.55 8.86 -7.53
C PRO A 126 6.06 8.67 -7.66
N GLY A 127 6.66 7.98 -6.69
CA GLY A 127 8.06 7.60 -6.73
C GLY A 127 8.71 7.57 -5.35
N THR A 128 10.01 7.26 -5.34
CA THR A 128 10.85 7.28 -4.15
C THR A 128 11.26 8.70 -3.79
N ALA A 129 11.24 9.02 -2.50
CA ALA A 129 11.63 10.29 -1.94
C ALA A 129 12.29 10.09 -0.57
N THR A 130 12.77 11.18 0.01
CA THR A 130 13.20 11.23 1.41
C THR A 130 12.48 12.38 2.07
N ILE A 131 11.86 12.13 3.24
CA ILE A 131 11.37 13.18 4.10
C ILE A 131 12.37 13.41 5.22
N THR A 132 12.71 14.67 5.47
CA THR A 132 13.64 15.05 6.53
C THR A 132 12.93 15.98 7.50
N TYR A 133 13.13 15.74 8.79
CA TYR A 133 12.64 16.54 9.90
C TYR A 133 13.82 17.20 10.62
N ASN A 134 13.75 18.51 10.77
CA ASN A 134 14.65 19.28 11.63
C ASN A 134 13.96 19.46 12.97
N ILE A 135 14.52 18.86 14.02
CA ILE A 135 13.90 18.89 15.35
C ILE A 135 14.28 20.19 16.05
N LEU A 136 13.28 20.83 16.65
CA LEU A 136 13.42 22.08 17.38
C LEU A 136 13.09 21.86 18.85
N ASP A 137 13.85 22.50 19.72
CA ASP A 137 13.56 22.57 21.14
C ASP A 137 12.30 23.40 21.44
N GLU A 138 11.95 23.48 22.71
CA GLU A 138 10.81 24.25 23.23
C GLU A 138 10.86 25.76 22.95
N ASN A 139 12.03 26.29 22.61
CA ASN A 139 12.23 27.70 22.26
C ASN A 139 12.26 27.91 20.73
N GLY A 140 12.11 26.84 19.94
CA GLY A 140 12.16 26.88 18.48
C GLY A 140 13.57 26.86 17.88
N ASN A 141 14.61 26.62 18.68
CA ASN A 141 15.98 26.48 18.18
C ASN A 141 16.27 25.04 17.77
N PRO A 142 17.23 24.79 16.85
CA PRO A 142 17.63 23.42 16.51
C PRO A 142 18.07 22.63 17.74
N HIS A 143 17.38 21.52 18.01
CA HIS A 143 17.72 20.62 19.11
C HIS A 143 19.11 19.99 18.86
N LYS A 144 19.93 19.91 19.90
CA LYS A 144 21.22 19.22 19.88
C LYS A 144 21.10 17.92 20.66
N LYS A 145 21.47 16.82 20.02
CA LYS A 145 21.58 15.52 20.70
C LYS A 145 22.72 15.55 21.72
N ALA A 146 22.78 14.52 22.57
CA ALA A 146 23.84 14.37 23.57
C ALA A 146 25.26 14.29 22.96
N ASP A 147 25.38 13.89 21.70
CA ASP A 147 26.65 13.85 20.95
C ASP A 147 27.08 15.22 20.37
N GLY A 148 26.30 16.27 20.63
CA GLY A 148 26.56 17.63 20.15
C GLY A 148 26.11 17.92 18.72
N GLN A 149 25.61 16.92 17.97
CA GLN A 149 25.09 17.11 16.62
C GLN A 149 23.66 17.66 16.64
N ILE A 150 23.29 18.41 15.60
CA ILE A 150 21.90 18.82 15.39
C ILE A 150 21.03 17.59 15.15
N ASP A 151 19.86 17.57 15.77
CA ASP A 151 18.91 16.48 15.66
C ASP A 151 18.09 16.61 14.36
N ILE A 152 18.44 15.76 13.39
CA ILE A 152 17.82 15.70 12.07
C ILE A 152 17.45 14.25 11.80
N VAL A 153 16.19 14.02 11.44
CA VAL A 153 15.65 12.69 11.16
C VAL A 153 15.28 12.59 9.69
N SER A 154 15.97 11.74 8.94
CA SER A 154 15.67 11.46 7.53
C SER A 154 15.08 10.08 7.37
N VAL A 155 13.94 10.00 6.69
CA VAL A 155 13.16 8.78 6.49
C VAL A 155 12.94 8.54 5.01
N ASN A 156 13.13 7.30 4.59
CA ASN A 156 12.78 6.86 3.24
C ASN A 156 11.27 6.95 3.03
N LEU A 157 10.85 7.68 2.01
CA LEU A 157 9.45 7.95 1.69
C LEU A 157 9.08 7.33 0.35
N THR A 158 7.99 6.56 0.33
CA THR A 158 7.35 6.09 -0.92
C THR A 158 6.09 6.89 -1.18
N ILE A 159 6.03 7.55 -2.33
CA ILE A 159 4.86 8.31 -2.79
C ILE A 159 4.13 7.46 -3.83
N TYR A 160 2.84 7.25 -3.64
CA TYR A 160 1.97 6.56 -4.58
C TYR A 160 0.69 7.35 -4.83
N ASP A 161 -0.06 7.01 -5.88
CA ASP A 161 -1.34 7.66 -6.19
C ASP A 161 -2.43 6.60 -6.38
N SER A 162 -3.38 6.55 -5.45
CA SER A 162 -4.52 5.64 -5.55
C SER A 162 -5.72 6.19 -6.32
N THR A 163 -5.65 7.42 -6.85
CA THR A 163 -6.78 8.11 -7.52
C THR A 163 -7.37 7.26 -8.65
N ALA A 164 -6.53 6.77 -9.56
CA ALA A 164 -7.01 5.98 -10.70
C ALA A 164 -7.66 4.66 -10.27
N LEU A 165 -7.10 3.98 -9.26
CA LEU A 165 -7.67 2.76 -8.70
C LEU A 165 -9.04 3.03 -8.07
N ARG A 166 -9.17 4.10 -7.29
CA ARG A 166 -10.45 4.49 -6.67
C ARG A 166 -11.52 4.79 -7.70
N ASN A 167 -11.18 5.57 -8.73
CA ASN A 167 -12.10 5.88 -9.83
C ASN A 167 -12.56 4.61 -10.55
N ARG A 168 -11.64 3.67 -10.80
CA ARG A 168 -11.97 2.39 -11.45
C ARG A 168 -12.86 1.53 -10.56
N ILE A 169 -12.63 1.51 -9.25
CA ILE A 169 -13.51 0.79 -8.32
C ILE A 169 -14.94 1.38 -8.40
N ASP A 170 -15.07 2.71 -8.39
CA ASP A 170 -16.38 3.36 -8.45
C ASP A 170 -17.09 3.11 -9.80
N GLU A 171 -16.35 3.07 -10.91
CA GLU A 171 -16.87 2.65 -12.22
C GLU A 171 -17.41 1.22 -12.19
N VAL A 172 -16.66 0.26 -11.60
CA VAL A 172 -17.09 -1.13 -11.53
C VAL A 172 -18.29 -1.28 -10.60
N ILE A 173 -18.36 -0.53 -9.50
CA ILE A 173 -19.55 -0.50 -8.62
C ILE A 173 -20.78 -0.04 -9.42
N ASN A 174 -20.66 1.04 -10.19
CA ASN A 174 -21.76 1.55 -11.01
C ASN A 174 -22.21 0.54 -12.06
N ASN A 175 -21.28 -0.15 -12.73
CA ASN A 175 -21.62 -1.17 -13.72
C ASN A 175 -22.21 -2.44 -13.08
N ALA A 176 -21.70 -2.88 -11.92
CA ALA A 176 -22.23 -4.04 -11.20
C ALA A 176 -23.68 -3.82 -10.75
N ASN A 177 -24.06 -2.58 -10.44
CA ASN A 177 -25.42 -2.20 -10.08
C ASN A 177 -26.40 -2.16 -11.26
N ASP A 178 -25.95 -2.36 -12.49
CA ASP A 178 -26.84 -2.50 -13.65
C ASP A 178 -27.75 -3.73 -13.49
N PRO A 179 -29.08 -3.61 -13.64
CA PRO A 179 -30.02 -4.72 -13.54
C PRO A 179 -29.79 -5.85 -14.55
N LYS A 180 -29.01 -5.61 -15.61
CA LYS A 180 -28.66 -6.66 -16.59
C LYS A 180 -27.79 -7.78 -16.01
N TRP A 181 -27.13 -7.55 -14.87
CA TRP A 181 -26.31 -8.54 -14.19
C TRP A 181 -27.11 -9.32 -13.15
N SER A 182 -26.74 -10.58 -12.92
CA SER A 182 -27.38 -11.41 -11.89
C SER A 182 -26.99 -10.96 -10.49
N ASP A 183 -27.90 -11.14 -9.52
CA ASP A 183 -27.66 -10.78 -8.12
C ASP A 183 -26.44 -11.50 -7.55
N GLY A 184 -26.28 -12.80 -7.84
CA GLY A 184 -25.12 -13.57 -7.40
C GLY A 184 -23.78 -13.01 -7.91
N SER A 185 -23.71 -12.62 -9.18
CA SER A 185 -22.50 -11.99 -9.75
C SER A 185 -22.25 -10.58 -9.20
N ARG A 186 -23.31 -9.82 -8.92
CA ARG A 186 -23.21 -8.47 -8.36
C ARG A 186 -22.64 -8.53 -6.95
N ASP A 187 -23.18 -9.41 -6.10
CA ASP A 187 -22.77 -9.55 -4.71
C ASP A 187 -21.31 -9.99 -4.59
N GLU A 188 -20.87 -10.92 -5.43
CA GLU A 188 -19.48 -11.37 -5.47
C GLU A 188 -18.51 -10.22 -5.80
N VAL A 189 -18.82 -9.45 -6.86
CA VAL A 189 -17.99 -8.32 -7.29
C VAL A 189 -17.94 -7.23 -6.22
N LEU A 190 -19.10 -6.81 -5.70
CA LEU A 190 -19.17 -5.74 -4.70
C LEU A 190 -18.43 -6.14 -3.41
N THR A 191 -18.58 -7.39 -2.96
CA THR A 191 -17.84 -7.92 -1.81
C THR A 191 -16.32 -7.88 -2.04
N GLY A 192 -15.86 -8.19 -3.25
CA GLY A 192 -14.46 -8.08 -3.64
C GLY A 192 -13.94 -6.64 -3.57
N LEU A 193 -14.71 -5.70 -4.13
CA LEU A 193 -14.37 -4.28 -4.15
C LEU A 193 -14.36 -3.65 -2.76
N GLU A 194 -15.26 -4.05 -1.87
CA GLU A 194 -15.26 -3.62 -0.47
C GLU A 194 -13.97 -4.01 0.25
N LYS A 195 -13.47 -5.24 0.02
CA LYS A 195 -12.18 -5.67 0.59
C LYS A 195 -11.03 -4.79 0.11
N ILE A 196 -11.02 -4.42 -1.17
CA ILE A 196 -9.99 -3.52 -1.75
C ILE A 196 -10.11 -2.11 -1.15
N LYS A 197 -11.33 -1.54 -1.08
CA LYS A 197 -11.56 -0.22 -0.43
C LYS A 197 -11.12 -0.25 1.02
N LYS A 198 -11.43 -1.33 1.74
CA LYS A 198 -11.02 -1.53 3.13
C LYS A 198 -9.51 -1.55 3.25
N ILE A 199 -8.76 -2.22 2.38
CA ILE A 199 -7.29 -2.21 2.40
C ILE A 199 -6.73 -0.79 2.17
N LEU A 200 -7.32 -0.02 1.25
CA LEU A 200 -6.93 1.38 1.00
C LEU A 200 -7.17 2.30 2.21
N ILE A 201 -8.05 1.92 3.14
CA ILE A 201 -8.44 2.70 4.33
C ILE A 201 -7.79 2.15 5.62
N ILE A 202 -7.76 0.84 5.83
CA ILE A 202 -7.56 0.15 7.13
C ILE A 202 -6.10 -0.07 7.52
N ILE A 203 -5.17 0.59 6.85
CA ILE A 203 -3.89 0.81 7.49
C ILE A 203 -3.99 1.90 8.63
N GLN A 204 -5.14 2.02 9.30
CA GLN A 204 -5.39 2.88 10.47
C GLN A 204 -6.10 2.17 11.64
N LYS A 205 -6.46 0.87 11.58
CA LYS A 205 -7.28 0.25 12.64
C LYS A 205 -6.94 -1.20 12.99
N HIS A 206 -5.70 -1.49 13.35
CA HIS A 206 -5.42 -2.70 14.14
C HIS A 206 -4.45 -2.35 15.29
N LYS A 207 -5.05 -1.97 16.43
CA LYS A 207 -4.57 -2.33 17.76
C LYS A 207 -5.22 -3.66 18.14
#